data_AF-A0A920AFX0-F1
#
_entry.id   AF-A0A920AFX0-F1
#
_cell.length_a   1.000
_cell.length_b   1.000
_cell.length_c   1.000
_cell.angle_alpha   90.00
_cell.angle_beta   90.00
_cell.angle_gamma   90.00
#
_symmetry.space_group_name_H-M   'P 1'
#
loop_
_entity.id
_entity.type
_entity.pdbx_description
1 polymer ?
#
loop_
_entity_poly.entity_id
_entity_poly.type
_entity_poly.pdbx_seq_one_letter_code
_entity_poly.pdbx_strand_id
1 'polypeptide(L)'
;MFSCYMLPDNLALDAFLSEVVDDVIIAKDYLGAAYLPEFNFNGVGDMEVGQGYQIKMTNSNQFNVTGEYLDPSENPILLPEGWFMVGYLREGQLQQTWYLQILYLM
;
A
#
# COMPACT_ATOMS: atom_id res chain seq x y z
N MET A 1 7.48 2.43 -4.66
CA MET A 1 6.10 2.18 -4.21
C MET A 1 6.12 0.93 -3.36
N PHE A 2 5.37 0.89 -2.27
CA PHE A 2 5.25 -0.28 -1.42
C PHE A 2 3.79 -0.49 -1.02
N SER A 3 3.48 -1.65 -0.49
CA SER A 3 2.14 -2.03 -0.02
C SER A 3 2.28 -3.17 0.97
N CYS A 4 1.38 -3.27 1.95
CA CYS A 4 1.48 -4.30 2.98
C CYS A 4 0.15 -5.05 3.15
N TYR A 5 0.20 -6.38 3.05
CA TYR A 5 -0.90 -7.29 3.47
C TYR A 5 -0.61 -7.97 4.82
N MET A 6 0.47 -7.55 5.48
CA MET A 6 0.72 -7.95 6.86
C MET A 6 0.13 -6.85 7.73
N LEU A 7 -0.48 -7.24 8.85
CA LEU A 7 -0.87 -6.34 9.92
C LEU A 7 0.36 -6.16 10.83
N PRO A 8 1.13 -5.07 10.70
CA PRO A 8 2.25 -4.81 11.60
C PRO A 8 1.74 -4.46 12.99
N ASP A 9 2.59 -4.66 14.00
CA ASP A 9 2.27 -4.31 15.40
C ASP A 9 1.96 -2.81 15.58
N ASN A 10 2.47 -1.97 14.67
CA ASN A 10 2.20 -0.54 14.64
C ASN A 10 1.83 -0.11 13.21
N LEU A 11 0.64 0.45 13.06
CA LEU A 11 0.12 0.94 11.78
C LEU A 11 0.61 2.34 11.44
N ALA A 12 1.15 3.11 12.39
CA ALA A 12 1.61 4.46 12.14
C ALA A 12 2.74 4.43 11.09
N LEU A 13 2.56 5.19 10.00
CA LEU A 13 3.47 5.14 8.85
C LEU A 13 4.90 5.57 9.20
N ASP A 14 5.05 6.49 10.13
CA ASP A 14 6.35 6.95 10.65
C ASP A 14 7.08 5.84 11.42
N ALA A 15 6.36 5.07 12.23
CA ALA A 15 6.90 3.90 12.90
C ALA A 15 7.25 2.79 11.89
N PHE A 16 6.37 2.55 10.91
CA PHE A 16 6.57 1.53 9.87
C PHE A 16 7.83 1.78 9.03
N LEU A 17 8.11 3.04 8.68
CA LEU A 17 9.27 3.42 7.87
C LEU A 17 10.52 3.75 8.70
N SER A 18 10.48 3.55 10.02
CA SER A 18 11.54 4.01 10.93
C SER A 18 12.93 3.44 10.60
N GLU A 19 13.03 2.20 10.10
CA GLU A 19 14.30 1.57 9.71
C GLU A 19 14.97 2.23 8.50
N VAL A 20 14.18 2.89 7.65
CA VAL A 20 14.66 3.49 6.38
C VAL A 20 14.39 4.99 6.31
N VAL A 21 13.97 5.60 7.42
CA VAL A 21 13.46 6.99 7.47
C VAL A 21 14.48 8.01 6.96
N ASP A 22 15.77 7.77 7.21
CA ASP A 22 16.87 8.63 6.77
C ASP A 22 16.97 8.73 5.23
N ASP A 23 16.49 7.71 4.52
CA ASP A 23 16.45 7.71 3.06
C ASP A 23 15.10 8.17 2.50
N VAL A 24 14.08 8.41 3.33
CA VAL A 24 12.74 8.79 2.86
C VAL A 24 12.66 10.29 2.58
N ILE A 25 12.42 10.66 1.31
CA ILE A 25 12.13 12.06 0.94
C ILE A 25 10.66 12.36 1.17
N ILE A 26 9.79 11.48 0.66
CA ILE A 26 8.34 11.61 0.79
C ILE A 26 7.68 10.24 0.60
N ALA A 27 6.66 9.95 1.39
CA ALA A 27 5.69 8.89 1.12
C ALA A 27 4.28 9.47 0.99
N LYS A 28 3.41 8.89 0.15
CA LYS A 28 2.04 9.35 -0.05
C LYS A 28 1.06 8.21 -0.27
N ASP A 29 -0.18 8.44 0.17
CA ASP A 29 -1.33 7.61 -0.20
C ASP A 29 -1.88 7.98 -1.60
N TYR A 30 -2.99 7.35 -1.97
CA TYR A 30 -3.68 7.61 -3.24
C TYR A 30 -4.49 8.92 -3.23
N LEU A 31 -4.85 9.45 -2.06
CA LEU A 31 -5.56 10.73 -1.90
C LEU A 31 -4.63 11.94 -1.94
N GLY A 32 -3.32 11.71 -1.88
CA GLY A 32 -2.29 12.74 -1.88
C GLY A 32 -1.86 13.20 -0.48
N ALA A 33 -2.34 12.57 0.59
CA ALA A 33 -1.80 12.80 1.92
C ALA A 33 -0.32 12.38 1.94
N ALA A 34 0.51 13.19 2.59
CA ALA A 34 1.95 13.07 2.51
C ALA A 34 2.61 12.87 3.88
N TYR A 35 3.60 11.99 3.90
CA TYR A 35 4.59 11.85 4.96
C TYR A 35 5.91 12.45 4.48
N LEU A 36 6.42 13.41 5.24
CA LEU A 36 7.56 14.26 4.94
C LEU A 36 8.45 14.34 6.19
N PRO A 37 9.36 13.37 6.40
CA PRO A 37 10.15 13.26 7.64
C PRO A 37 11.07 14.45 7.88
N GLU A 38 11.67 15.02 6.83
CA GLU A 38 12.51 16.23 6.93
C GLU A 38 11.77 17.42 7.57
N PHE A 39 10.45 17.50 7.35
CA PHE A 39 9.59 18.56 7.89
C PHE A 39 8.87 18.13 9.16
N ASN A 40 9.18 16.96 9.72
CA ASN A 40 8.48 16.34 10.84
C ASN A 40 6.95 16.33 10.65
N PHE A 41 6.51 15.99 9.44
CA PHE A 41 5.10 16.04 9.04
C PHE A 41 4.62 14.65 8.62
N ASN A 42 3.58 14.17 9.28
CA ASN A 42 2.87 12.94 8.92
C ASN A 42 1.38 13.25 8.68
N GLY A 43 1.03 13.53 7.42
CA GLY A 43 -0.35 13.72 7.00
C GLY A 43 -1.07 12.42 6.63
N VAL A 44 -0.36 11.32 6.45
CA VAL A 44 -0.95 9.99 6.19
C VAL A 44 -1.50 9.40 7.49
N GLY A 45 -0.75 9.53 8.59
CA GLY A 45 -1.12 8.95 9.88
C GLY A 45 -0.89 7.44 9.90
N ASP A 46 -1.97 6.70 10.16
CA ASP A 46 -1.97 5.23 10.17
C ASP A 46 -2.13 4.67 8.76
N MET A 47 -1.41 3.59 8.48
CA MET A 47 -1.55 2.86 7.24
C MET A 47 -2.81 2.00 7.24
N GLU A 48 -3.48 1.97 6.09
CA GLU A 48 -4.48 0.96 5.77
C GLU A 48 -3.83 -0.30 5.18
N VAL A 49 -4.18 -1.47 5.71
CA VAL A 49 -3.73 -2.76 5.18
C VAL A 49 -4.27 -2.95 3.76
N GLY A 50 -3.42 -3.43 2.86
CA GLY A 50 -3.75 -3.67 1.47
C GLY A 50 -3.62 -2.45 0.56
N GLN A 51 -3.57 -1.25 1.14
CA GLN A 51 -3.33 -0.02 0.40
C GLN A 51 -1.86 0.06 -0.08
N GLY A 52 -1.68 0.61 -1.27
CA GLY A 52 -0.39 0.96 -1.83
C GLY A 52 -0.01 2.41 -1.54
N TYR A 53 1.27 2.62 -1.24
CA TYR A 53 1.88 3.92 -0.96
C TYR A 53 3.02 4.21 -1.94
N GLN A 54 3.01 5.40 -2.51
CA GLN A 54 4.14 5.89 -3.29
C GLN A 54 5.21 6.39 -2.34
N ILE A 55 6.46 5.98 -2.56
CA ILE A 55 7.60 6.44 -1.78
C ILE A 55 8.70 6.89 -2.73
N LYS A 56 9.33 8.02 -2.40
CA LYS A 56 10.53 8.53 -3.04
C LYS A 56 11.65 8.54 -2.02
N MET A 57 12.80 7.97 -2.40
CA MET A 57 13.95 7.83 -1.52
C MET A 57 15.18 8.52 -2.10
N THR A 58 16.10 8.94 -1.24
CA THR A 58 17.42 9.47 -1.62
C THR A 58 18.32 8.35 -2.13
N ASN A 59 18.28 7.17 -1.49
CA ASN A 59 19.02 5.97 -1.85
C ASN A 59 18.10 4.76 -1.94
N SER A 60 18.53 3.73 -2.67
CA SER A 60 17.86 2.43 -2.67
C SER A 60 18.11 1.73 -1.34
N ASN A 61 17.04 1.32 -0.65
CA ASN A 61 17.12 0.62 0.63
C ASN A 61 16.09 -0.53 0.68
N GLN A 62 16.27 -1.45 1.63
CA GLN A 62 15.38 -2.58 1.90
C GLN A 62 15.20 -2.70 3.41
N PHE A 63 13.98 -3.01 3.84
CA PHE A 63 13.66 -3.26 5.25
C PHE A 63 12.70 -4.44 5.34
N ASN A 64 12.66 -5.07 6.51
CA ASN A 64 11.81 -6.22 6.74
C ASN A 64 10.52 -5.77 7.43
N VAL A 65 9.40 -6.39 7.02
CA VAL A 65 8.11 -6.17 7.68
C VAL A 65 7.74 -7.46 8.39
N THR A 66 7.39 -7.33 9.67
CA THR A 66 6.87 -8.42 10.50
C THR A 66 5.45 -8.08 10.94
N GLY A 67 4.59 -9.10 11.00
CA GLY A 67 3.19 -8.92 11.35
C GLY A 67 2.37 -10.16 11.07
N GLU A 68 1.07 -10.09 11.35
CA GLU A 68 0.12 -11.16 11.02
C GLU A 68 -0.26 -11.08 9.54
N TYR A 69 -0.19 -12.21 8.82
CA TYR A 69 -0.62 -12.25 7.43
C TYR A 69 -2.15 -12.21 7.33
N LEU A 70 -2.68 -11.23 6.58
CA LEU A 70 -4.11 -11.14 6.29
C LEU A 70 -4.38 -11.71 4.89
N ASP A 71 -5.08 -12.85 4.85
CA ASP A 71 -5.46 -13.51 3.60
C ASP A 71 -6.37 -12.56 2.78
N PRO A 72 -5.96 -12.14 1.57
CA PRO A 72 -6.77 -11.27 0.72
C PRO A 72 -8.11 -11.87 0.29
N SER A 73 -8.28 -13.19 0.36
CA SER A 73 -9.54 -13.87 0.04
C SER A 73 -10.60 -13.67 1.13
N GLU A 74 -10.17 -13.59 2.40
CA GLU A 74 -11.04 -13.31 3.55
C GLU A 74 -11.12 -11.80 3.85
N ASN A 75 -10.17 -11.00 3.34
CA ASN A 75 -10.08 -9.56 3.57
C ASN A 75 -10.04 -8.79 2.23
N PRO A 76 -11.15 -8.78 1.47
CA PRO A 76 -11.18 -8.12 0.17
C PRO A 76 -11.11 -6.59 0.33
N ILE A 77 -10.29 -5.96 -0.51
CA ILE A 77 -10.17 -4.50 -0.56
C ILE A 77 -11.25 -3.94 -1.48
N LEU A 78 -12.01 -2.96 -0.99
CA LEU A 78 -12.97 -2.21 -1.80
C LEU A 78 -12.21 -1.18 -2.65
N LEU A 79 -12.41 -1.21 -3.96
CA LEU A 79 -11.82 -0.25 -4.89
C LEU A 79 -12.79 0.92 -5.09
N PRO A 80 -12.50 2.13 -4.55
CA PRO A 80 -13.30 3.31 -4.84
C PRO A 80 -13.14 3.76 -6.30
N GLU A 81 -14.05 4.62 -6.76
CA GLU A 81 -13.90 5.26 -8.07
C GLU A 81 -12.66 6.16 -8.11
N GLY A 82 -11.97 6.18 -9.25
CA GLY A 82 -10.77 7.00 -9.47
C GLY A 82 -9.47 6.21 -9.40
N TRP A 83 -8.38 6.89 -9.04
CA TRP A 83 -7.07 6.28 -8.93
C TRP A 83 -6.89 5.68 -7.54
N PHE A 84 -6.76 4.35 -7.51
CA PHE A 84 -6.48 3.61 -6.29
C PHE A 84 -5.26 2.72 -6.52
N MET A 85 -4.36 2.66 -5.53
CA MET A 85 -3.17 1.83 -5.59
C MET A 85 -3.30 0.73 -4.55
N VAL A 86 -3.14 -0.51 -4.99
CA VAL A 86 -3.28 -1.70 -4.16
C VAL A 86 -2.00 -2.50 -4.29
N GLY A 87 -1.47 -2.94 -3.16
CA GLY A 87 -0.52 -4.04 -3.18
C GLY A 87 -1.17 -5.27 -3.75
N TYR A 88 -0.44 -6.15 -4.41
CA TYR A 88 -0.99 -7.48 -4.70
C TYR A 88 0.10 -8.51 -4.49
N LEU A 89 0.03 -9.20 -3.35
CA LEU A 89 0.90 -10.33 -3.03
C LEU A 89 0.00 -11.55 -2.78
N ARG A 90 -0.22 -12.36 -3.82
CA ARG A 90 -1.00 -13.60 -3.72
C ARG A 90 -0.08 -14.80 -3.87
N GLU A 91 -0.03 -15.66 -2.85
CA GLU A 91 0.55 -16.99 -2.96
C GLU A 91 -0.54 -17.98 -3.40
N GLY A 92 -0.56 -18.36 -4.68
CA GLY A 92 -1.49 -19.36 -5.22
C GLY A 92 -1.72 -19.25 -6.73
N GLN A 93 -1.84 -20.39 -7.41
CA GLN A 93 -1.99 -20.45 -8.87
C GLN A 93 -3.32 -19.82 -9.34
N LEU A 94 -3.25 -19.07 -10.44
CA LEU A 94 -4.37 -18.34 -11.03
C LEU A 94 -5.33 -19.28 -11.77
N GLN A 95 -6.62 -19.25 -11.43
CA GLN A 95 -7.69 -19.51 -12.40
C GLN A 95 -8.57 -18.26 -12.47
N GLN A 96 -8.40 -17.50 -13.56
CA GLN A 96 -9.12 -16.26 -13.80
C GLN A 96 -10.10 -16.51 -14.95
N THR A 97 -11.39 -16.29 -14.73
CA THR A 97 -12.41 -16.33 -15.78
C THR A 97 -12.90 -14.92 -16.02
N TRP A 98 -12.55 -14.35 -17.17
CA TRP A 98 -12.99 -13.02 -17.59
C TRP A 98 -14.37 -13.12 -18.24
N TYR A 99 -15.33 -12.30 -17.79
CA TYR A 99 -16.57 -12.05 -18.52
C TYR A 99 -16.50 -10.66 -19.16
N LEU A 100 -16.28 -10.59 -20.48
CA LEU A 100 -16.57 -9.38 -21.25
C LEU A 100 -18.05 -9.42 -21.66
N GLN A 101 -18.90 -8.64 -20.99
CA GLN A 101 -20.17 -8.21 -21.59
C GLN A 101 -19.94 -6.86 -22.27
N ILE A 102 -19.62 -6.91 -23.57
CA ILE A 102 -19.84 -5.75 -24.43
C ILE A 102 -21.29 -5.84 -24.88
N LEU A 103 -22.18 -5.06 -24.26
CA LEU A 103 -23.52 -4.84 -24.79
C LEU A 103 -23.37 -3.88 -25.99
N TYR A 104 -23.30 -4.40 -27.21
CA TYR A 104 -23.64 -3.58 -28.38
C TYR A 104 -25.16 -3.56 -28.49
N LEU A 105 -25.75 -2.42 -28.18
CA LEU A 105 -27.09 -2.05 -28.66
C LEU A 105 -26.98 -1.78 -30.17
N MET A 106 -27.49 -2.71 -30.97
CA MET A 106 -28.10 -2.43 -32.27
C MET A 106 -29.40 -3.24 -32.38
#